data_AF-A0A3B4WQ49-F1
#
_entry.id   AF-A0A3B4WQ49-F1
#
_cell.length_a   1.000
_cell.length_b   1.000
_cell.length_c   1.000
_cell.angle_alpha   90.00
_cell.angle_beta   90.00
_cell.angle_gamma   90.00
#
_symmetry.space_group_name_H-M   'P 1'
#
loop_
_entity.id
_entity.type
_entity.pdbx_description
1 polymer ?
#
loop_
_entity_poly.entity_id
_entity_poly.type
_entity_poly.pdbx_seq_one_letter_code
_entity_poly.pdbx_strand_id
1 'polypeptide(L)'
;ERRRKTTGIFNAEARQPGKAPNFSVNWTVGDQGLEVINATTGKDDLGRPSRLCKHVLYGRWMRLHCKVRTPRPCGYREAKQAAAEYHSAKQTLFRAFHGAGLGAWVKKPIEQDQFALTT
;
A
#
# COMPACT_ATOMS: atom_id res chain seq x y z
N GLU A 1 -0.49 36.29 34.49
CA GLU A 1 -0.30 35.99 33.06
C GLU A 1 -1.01 34.68 32.70
N ARG A 2 -2.18 34.76 32.06
CA ARG A 2 -3.00 33.58 31.73
C ARG A 2 -2.47 32.92 30.45
N ARG A 3 -1.97 31.69 30.57
CA ARG A 3 -1.62 30.84 29.42
C ARG A 3 -2.85 30.68 28.51
N ARG A 4 -2.81 31.27 27.32
CA ARG A 4 -3.75 30.97 26.22
C ARG A 4 -3.51 29.51 25.83
N LYS A 5 -4.45 28.61 26.18
CA LYS A 5 -4.56 27.31 25.53
C LYS A 5 -5.07 27.56 24.10
N THR A 6 -4.24 27.32 23.11
CA THR A 6 -4.67 27.24 21.71
C THR A 6 -5.47 25.95 21.51
N THR A 7 -6.77 26.01 21.74
CA THR A 7 -7.72 25.03 21.23
C THR A 7 -8.05 25.40 19.79
N GLY A 8 -7.75 24.53 18.83
CA GLY A 8 -7.90 24.88 17.41
C GLY A 8 -8.04 23.70 16.46
N ILE A 9 -8.73 22.63 16.86
CA ILE A 9 -9.38 21.73 15.90
C ILE A 9 -10.84 22.17 15.88
N PHE A 10 -11.26 22.94 14.88
CA PHE A 10 -12.58 23.57 14.87
C PHE A 10 -13.74 22.59 14.70
N ASN A 11 -13.49 21.39 14.16
CA ASN A 11 -14.48 20.31 14.03
C ASN A 11 -13.77 18.95 14.12
N ALA A 12 -13.42 18.51 15.33
CA ALA A 12 -12.91 17.16 15.51
C ALA A 12 -14.05 16.14 15.38
N GLU A 13 -13.86 15.10 14.59
CA GLU A 13 -14.81 13.98 14.56
C GLU A 13 -14.90 13.35 15.95
N ALA A 14 -16.11 13.23 16.46
CA ALA A 14 -16.34 12.51 17.72
C ALA A 14 -16.10 11.02 17.49
N ARG A 15 -15.47 10.37 18.48
CA ARG A 15 -15.33 8.90 18.48
C ARG A 15 -16.72 8.28 18.39
N GLN A 16 -16.97 7.51 17.34
CA GLN A 16 -18.19 6.73 17.17
C GLN A 16 -17.95 5.31 17.74
N PRO A 17 -18.56 4.95 18.89
CA PRO A 17 -18.51 3.58 19.37
C PRO A 17 -19.32 2.66 18.45
N GLY A 18 -18.72 1.57 17.98
CA GLY A 18 -19.39 0.62 17.10
C GLY A 18 -18.42 -0.36 16.44
N LYS A 19 -18.96 -1.39 15.79
CA LYS A 19 -18.16 -2.28 14.94
C LYS A 19 -17.79 -1.53 13.66
N ALA A 20 -16.51 -1.57 13.29
CA ALA A 20 -16.07 -1.04 12.02
C ALA A 20 -16.72 -1.82 10.85
N PRO A 21 -17.10 -1.16 9.75
CA PRO A 21 -17.59 -1.85 8.57
C PRO A 21 -16.55 -2.83 8.01
N ASN A 22 -17.01 -3.95 7.43
CA ASN A 22 -16.14 -4.96 6.81
C ASN A 22 -15.86 -4.67 5.33
N PHE A 23 -15.94 -3.41 4.92
CA PHE A 23 -15.67 -3.00 3.56
C PHE A 23 -14.76 -1.78 3.55
N SER A 24 -14.05 -1.61 2.44
CA SER A 24 -13.23 -0.46 2.14
C SER A 24 -13.67 0.13 0.80
N VAL A 25 -13.78 1.45 0.74
CA VAL A 25 -14.16 2.20 -0.46
C VAL A 25 -12.92 2.93 -0.95
N ASN A 26 -12.61 2.84 -2.24
CA ASN A 26 -11.53 3.63 -2.84
C ASN A 26 -11.98 4.32 -4.13
N TRP A 27 -11.28 5.40 -4.48
CA TRP A 27 -11.48 6.21 -5.67
C TRP A 27 -10.18 6.94 -6.03
N THR A 28 -9.88 7.03 -7.32
CA THR A 28 -8.80 7.85 -7.89
C THR A 28 -9.39 8.82 -8.90
N VAL A 29 -8.80 10.01 -9.03
CA VAL A 29 -9.20 11.00 -10.04
C VAL A 29 -9.24 10.35 -11.43
N GLY A 30 -10.36 10.50 -12.13
CA GLY A 30 -10.63 9.91 -13.44
C GLY A 30 -11.39 8.58 -13.41
N ASP A 31 -11.60 7.98 -12.25
CA ASP A 31 -12.47 6.81 -12.12
C ASP A 31 -13.95 7.18 -12.33
N GLN A 32 -14.66 6.34 -13.07
CA GLN A 32 -16.10 6.50 -13.34
C GLN A 32 -16.98 6.24 -12.10
N GLY A 33 -16.42 5.59 -11.07
CA GLY A 33 -17.16 5.24 -9.86
C GLY A 33 -16.25 4.74 -8.73
N LEU A 34 -16.88 4.55 -7.57
CA LEU A 34 -16.24 3.98 -6.39
C LEU A 34 -15.98 2.48 -6.60
N GLU A 35 -14.85 2.01 -6.07
CA GLU A 35 -14.60 0.56 -5.93
C GLU A 35 -14.82 0.20 -4.45
N VAL A 36 -15.67 -0.79 -4.20
CA VAL A 36 -15.97 -1.33 -2.86
C VAL A 36 -15.33 -2.71 -2.73
N ILE A 37 -14.55 -2.91 -1.68
CA ILE A 37 -13.77 -4.12 -1.43
C ILE A 37 -14.11 -4.67 -0.05
N ASN A 38 -14.37 -5.97 0.02
CA ASN A 38 -14.50 -6.67 1.29
C ASN A 38 -13.13 -6.71 1.99
N ALA A 39 -13.04 -6.14 3.20
CA ALA A 39 -11.79 -5.97 3.92
C ALA A 39 -11.18 -7.29 4.41
N THR A 40 -12.00 -8.35 4.49
CA THR A 40 -11.55 -9.70 4.89
C THR A 40 -10.93 -10.45 3.71
N THR A 41 -11.52 -10.38 2.52
CA THR A 41 -11.08 -11.15 1.34
C THR A 41 -10.10 -10.37 0.45
N GLY A 42 -10.11 -9.04 0.54
CA GLY A 42 -9.34 -8.14 -0.34
C GLY A 42 -9.86 -8.09 -1.79
N LYS A 43 -11.11 -8.48 -2.01
CA LYS A 43 -11.78 -8.56 -3.31
C LYS A 43 -13.15 -7.86 -3.26
N ASP A 44 -13.74 -7.56 -4.41
CA ASP A 44 -15.11 -7.05 -4.45
C ASP A 44 -16.15 -8.14 -4.14
N ASP A 45 -17.44 -7.77 -4.11
CA ASP A 45 -18.55 -8.68 -3.78
C ASP A 45 -18.73 -9.81 -4.80
N LEU A 46 -18.15 -9.68 -6.01
CA LEU A 46 -18.15 -10.71 -7.05
C LEU A 46 -16.85 -11.54 -7.03
N GLY A 47 -15.97 -11.34 -6.04
CA GLY A 47 -14.71 -12.07 -5.91
C GLY A 47 -13.61 -11.63 -6.89
N ARG A 48 -13.77 -10.48 -7.54
CA ARG A 48 -12.79 -9.92 -8.48
C ARG A 48 -11.69 -9.18 -7.73
N PRO A 49 -10.44 -9.22 -8.22
CA PRO A 49 -9.33 -8.50 -7.60
C PRO A 49 -9.53 -6.98 -7.72
N SER A 50 -9.19 -6.25 -6.65
CA SER A 50 -9.19 -4.78 -6.66
C SER A 50 -8.24 -4.22 -7.71
N ARG A 51 -8.58 -3.07 -8.30
CA ARG A 51 -7.66 -2.26 -9.13
C ARG A 51 -6.40 -1.81 -8.39
N LEU A 52 -6.41 -1.83 -7.05
CA LEU A 52 -5.29 -1.51 -6.18
C LEU A 52 -4.48 -2.74 -5.75
N CYS A 53 -4.86 -3.95 -6.16
CA CYS A 53 -4.08 -5.14 -5.81
C CYS A 53 -2.69 -5.13 -6.48
N LYS A 54 -1.74 -5.87 -5.90
CA LYS A 54 -0.36 -5.95 -6.39
C LYS A 54 -0.28 -6.29 -7.89
N HIS A 55 -1.12 -7.21 -8.34
CA HIS A 55 -1.11 -7.67 -9.73
C HIS A 55 -1.50 -6.55 -10.71
N VAL A 56 -2.57 -5.80 -10.42
CA VAL A 56 -3.03 -4.70 -11.27
C VAL A 56 -2.02 -3.54 -11.26
N LEU A 57 -1.48 -3.18 -10.10
CA LEU A 57 -0.45 -2.13 -10.00
C LEU A 57 0.82 -2.53 -10.76
N TYR A 58 1.26 -3.78 -10.64
CA TYR A 58 2.41 -4.28 -11.39
C TYR A 58 2.15 -4.25 -12.91
N GLY A 59 0.94 -4.61 -13.36
CA GLY A 59 0.53 -4.47 -14.76
C GLY A 59 0.61 -3.03 -15.27
N ARG A 60 0.14 -2.05 -14.48
CA ARG A 60 0.27 -0.63 -14.81
C ARG A 60 1.73 -0.19 -14.89
N TRP A 61 2.55 -0.59 -13.91
CA TRP A 61 3.98 -0.31 -13.90
C TRP A 61 4.70 -0.91 -15.11
N MET A 62 4.41 -2.17 -15.46
CA MET A 62 4.98 -2.85 -16.62
C MET A 62 4.66 -2.13 -17.93
N ARG A 63 3.43 -1.62 -18.11
CA ARG A 63 3.06 -0.82 -19.30
C ARG A 63 3.86 0.48 -19.42
N LEU A 64 4.22 1.10 -18.30
CA LEU A 64 5.10 2.27 -18.30
C LEU A 64 6.56 1.88 -18.55
N HIS A 65 7.02 0.80 -17.90
CA HIS A 65 8.38 0.29 -18.01
C HIS A 65 8.73 -0.12 -19.46
N CYS A 66 7.81 -0.76 -20.18
CA CYS A 66 8.03 -1.11 -21.59
C CYS A 66 8.23 0.12 -22.50
N LYS A 67 7.77 1.31 -22.10
CA LYS A 67 7.97 2.55 -22.88
C LYS A 67 9.36 3.16 -22.70
N VAL A 68 10.06 2.84 -21.62
CA VAL A 68 11.39 3.39 -21.30
C VAL A 68 12.55 2.48 -21.75
N ARG A 69 12.27 1.45 -22.58
CA ARG A 69 13.25 0.56 -23.24
C ARG A 69 14.26 -0.12 -22.31
N THR A 70 13.90 -0.35 -21.05
CA THR A 70 14.72 -1.08 -20.07
C THR A 70 14.41 -2.57 -20.09
N PRO A 71 15.36 -3.45 -19.70
CA PRO A 71 15.15 -4.89 -19.64
C PRO A 71 13.95 -5.26 -18.75
N ARG A 72 13.01 -6.04 -19.30
CA ARG A 72 11.81 -6.46 -18.56
C ARG A 72 12.21 -7.38 -17.39
N PRO A 73 11.78 -7.09 -16.16
CA PRO A 73 11.98 -8.00 -15.04
C PRO A 73 11.15 -9.27 -15.20
N CYS A 74 11.64 -10.39 -14.65
CA CYS A 74 10.99 -11.70 -14.75
C CYS A 74 9.72 -11.78 -13.89
N GLY A 75 9.63 -10.96 -12.83
CA GLY A 75 8.48 -10.97 -11.93
C GLY A 75 8.44 -9.79 -10.96
N TYR A 76 7.37 -9.70 -10.18
CA TYR A 76 7.10 -8.59 -9.28
C TYR A 76 8.17 -8.39 -8.21
N ARG A 77 8.65 -9.49 -7.60
CA ARG A 77 9.73 -9.44 -6.61
C ARG A 77 11.01 -8.82 -7.17
N GLU A 78 11.43 -9.26 -8.35
CA GLU A 78 12.65 -8.77 -8.99
C GLU A 78 12.52 -7.29 -9.35
N ALA A 79 11.37 -6.90 -9.92
CA ALA A 79 11.07 -5.49 -10.21
C ALA A 79 11.20 -4.60 -8.96
N LYS A 80 10.76 -5.09 -7.79
CA LYS A 80 10.94 -4.38 -6.52
C LYS A 80 12.37 -4.39 -6.00
N GLN A 81 13.13 -5.46 -6.24
CA GLN A 81 14.54 -5.56 -5.83
C GLN A 81 15.44 -4.64 -6.65
N ALA A 82 15.07 -4.35 -7.89
CA ALA A 82 15.79 -3.40 -8.75
C ALA A 82 15.81 -1.96 -8.19
N ALA A 83 14.87 -1.59 -7.30
CA ALA A 83 14.87 -0.30 -6.61
C ALA A 83 15.85 -0.28 -5.41
N ALA A 84 17.15 -0.28 -5.71
CA ALA A 84 18.23 -0.41 -4.72
C ALA A 84 18.21 0.68 -3.64
N GLU A 85 18.02 1.95 -4.03
CA GLU A 85 17.98 3.08 -3.10
C GLU A 85 16.81 2.98 -2.11
N TYR A 86 15.63 2.62 -2.61
CA TYR A 86 14.45 2.38 -1.77
C TYR A 86 14.71 1.24 -0.78
N HIS A 87 15.37 0.16 -1.23
CA HIS A 87 15.69 -0.94 -0.33
C HIS A 87 16.69 -0.52 0.76
N SER A 88 17.70 0.28 0.40
CA SER A 88 18.66 0.85 1.36
C SER A 88 17.95 1.70 2.41
N ALA A 89 17.10 2.63 1.99
CA ALA A 89 16.30 3.46 2.90
C ALA A 89 15.40 2.61 3.82
N LYS A 90 14.77 1.56 3.29
CA LYS A 90 13.95 0.63 4.07
C LYS A 90 14.77 -0.11 5.14
N GLN A 91 16.01 -0.52 4.84
CA GLN A 91 16.89 -1.17 5.83
C GLN A 91 17.32 -0.18 6.92
N THR A 92 17.62 1.06 6.57
CA THR A 92 17.91 2.12 7.55
C THR A 92 16.74 2.31 8.51
N LEU A 93 15.50 2.35 8.01
CA LEU A 93 14.29 2.42 8.85
C LEU A 93 14.22 1.24 9.83
N PHE A 94 14.44 0.01 9.36
CA PHE A 94 14.38 -1.17 10.21
C PHE A 94 15.45 -1.16 11.30
N ARG A 95 16.68 -0.73 10.96
CA ARG A 95 17.77 -0.56 11.93
C ARG A 95 17.46 0.54 12.94
N ALA A 96 16.83 1.63 12.53
CA ALA A 96 16.46 2.72 13.43
C ALA A 96 15.46 2.25 14.49
N PHE A 97 14.40 1.53 14.11
CA PHE A 97 13.46 0.95 15.07
C PHE A 97 14.14 -0.03 16.03
N HIS A 98 14.99 -0.91 15.50
CA HIS A 98 15.70 -1.88 16.32
C HIS A 98 16.69 -1.22 17.29
N GLY A 99 17.50 -0.27 16.79
CA GLY A 99 18.48 0.47 17.58
C GLY A 99 17.87 1.36 18.65
N ALA A 100 16.63 1.84 18.45
CA ALA A 100 15.86 2.57 19.44
C ALA A 100 15.13 1.66 20.45
N GLY A 101 15.27 0.34 20.36
CA GLY A 101 14.57 -0.60 21.25
C GLY A 101 13.05 -0.71 21.00
N LEU A 102 12.57 -0.31 19.82
CA LEU A 102 11.15 -0.28 19.46
C LEU A 102 10.67 -1.56 18.76
N GLY A 103 11.50 -2.60 18.74
CA GLY A 103 11.20 -3.89 18.12
C GLY A 103 11.66 -4.01 16.67
N ALA A 104 11.40 -5.18 16.08
CA ALA A 104 11.78 -5.52 14.71
C ALA A 104 10.59 -5.44 13.76
N TRP A 105 10.84 -4.97 12.53
CA TRP A 105 9.79 -4.87 11.52
C TRP A 105 9.37 -6.25 10.98
N VAL A 106 8.07 -6.57 11.11
CA VAL A 106 7.50 -7.82 10.60
C VAL A 106 7.23 -7.71 9.10
N LYS A 107 7.78 -8.64 8.32
CA LYS A 107 7.57 -8.74 6.87
C LYS A 107 6.65 -9.91 6.56
N LYS A 108 5.90 -9.77 5.47
CA LYS A 108 5.19 -10.91 4.88
C LYS A 108 6.19 -11.91 4.27
N PRO A 109 5.82 -13.20 4.16
CA PRO A 109 6.61 -14.19 3.44
C PRO A 109 6.87 -13.76 1.98
N ILE A 110 8.04 -14.14 1.45
CA ILE A 110 8.49 -13.69 0.12
C ILE A 110 7.61 -14.20 -1.02
N GLU A 111 6.97 -15.35 -0.79
CA GLU A 111 6.06 -16.06 -1.68
C GLU A 111 4.89 -15.15 -2.09
N GLN A 112 4.47 -14.23 -1.22
CA GLN A 112 3.40 -13.26 -1.51
C GLN A 112 3.78 -12.23 -2.59
N ASP A 113 5.07 -12.09 -2.92
CA ASP A 113 5.59 -11.23 -3.98
C ASP A 113 6.17 -12.04 -5.16
N GLN A 114 6.23 -13.38 -5.07
CA GLN A 114 6.77 -14.27 -6.11
C GLN A 114 5.69 -14.63 -7.15
N PHE A 115 5.33 -13.65 -7.98
CA PHE A 115 4.45 -13.86 -9.14
C PHE A 115 4.93 -13.06 -10.36
N ALA A 116 4.50 -13.49 -11.54
CA ALA A 116 4.67 -12.79 -12.79
C ALA A 116 3.31 -12.36 -13.36
N LEU A 117 3.32 -11.45 -14.34
CA LEU A 117 2.13 -11.22 -15.16
C LEU A 117 2.06 -12.32 -16.21
N THR A 118 0.95 -13.02 -16.27
CA THR A 118 0.62 -13.85 -17.44
C THR A 118 0.51 -12.93 -18.66
N THR A 119 1.16 -13.34 -19.75
CA THR A 119 1.12 -12.60 -21.02
C THR A 119 -0.22 -12.85 -21.70
#